data_AF-A0A7X9CE29-F1
#
_entry.id   AF-A0A7X9CE29-F1
#
_cell.length_a   1.000
_cell.length_b   1.000
_cell.length_c   1.000
_cell.angle_alpha   90.00
_cell.angle_beta   90.00
_cell.angle_gamma   90.00
#
_symmetry.space_group_name_H-M   'P 1'
#
loop_
_entity.id
_entity.type
_entity.pdbx_description
1 polymer ?
#
loop_
_entity_poly.entity_id
_entity_poly.type
_entity_poly.pdbx_seq_one_letter_code
_entity_poly.pdbx_strand_id
1 'polypeptide(L)' 'MLNGIFIALEGADGSGKSTIMKLITNYFKEKNIDFISTREPGGTPIGEEIRHI' A
#
# COMPACT_ATOMS: atom_id res chain seq x y z
N MET A 1 -13.31 -12.47 -15.93
CA MET A 1 -12.17 -11.89 -15.20
C MET A 1 -12.72 -10.77 -14.33
N LEU A 2 -12.38 -10.72 -13.04
CA LEU A 2 -12.66 -9.54 -12.22
C LEU A 2 -11.61 -8.48 -12.59
N ASN A 3 -12.06 -7.32 -13.05
CA ASN A 3 -11.18 -6.21 -13.38
C ASN A 3 -10.84 -5.46 -12.08
N GLY A 4 -9.59 -5.55 -11.64
CA GLY A 4 -9.08 -4.78 -10.51
C GLY A 4 -8.36 -3.51 -10.96
N ILE A 5 -8.12 -2.59 -10.01
CA ILE A 5 -7.29 -1.40 -10.22
C ILE A 5 -6.02 -1.55 -9.38
N PHE A 6 -4.86 -1.38 -10.01
CA PHE A 6 -3.58 -1.32 -9.32
C PHE A 6 -3.15 0.14 -9.14
N ILE A 7 -2.88 0.55 -7.91
CA ILE A 7 -2.53 1.94 -7.54
C ILE A 7 -1.17 1.91 -6.84
N ALA A 8 -0.18 2.61 -7.41
CA ALA A 8 1.13 2.82 -6.80
C ALA A 8 1.25 4.25 -6.28
N LEU A 9 1.87 4.42 -5.09
CA LEU A 9 2.12 5.73 -4.48
C LEU A 9 3.60 6.06 -4.54
N GLU A 10 3.97 6.98 -5.43
CA GLU A 10 5.37 7.37 -5.68
C GLU A 10 5.72 8.74 -5.08
N GLY A 11 7.01 8.96 -4.81
CA GLY A 11 7.53 10.25 -4.33
C GLY A 11 8.75 10.14 -3.41
N ALA A 12 9.37 11.28 -3.09
CA ALA A 12 10.56 11.34 -2.23
C ALA A 12 10.28 10.94 -0.77
N ASP A 13 11.33 10.68 0.00
CA ASP A 13 11.20 10.43 1.43
C ASP A 13 10.64 11.65 2.16
N GLY A 14 9.75 11.41 3.12
CA GLY A 14 9.01 12.47 3.79
C GLY A 14 7.86 13.09 3.00
N SER A 15 7.60 12.70 1.74
CA SER A 15 6.50 13.26 0.93
C SER A 15 5.08 12.88 1.40
N GLY A 16 4.97 12.02 2.42
CA GLY A 16 3.68 11.64 3.01
C GLY A 16 3.03 10.39 2.41
N LYS A 17 3.72 9.63 1.55
CA LYS A 17 3.21 8.37 0.93
C LYS A 17 2.52 7.45 1.93
N SER A 18 3.18 7.15 3.06
CA SER A 18 2.65 6.27 4.10
C SER A 18 1.39 6.83 4.78
N THR A 19 1.29 8.16 4.90
CA THR A 19 0.09 8.83 5.44
C THR A 19 -1.07 8.70 4.46
N ILE A 20 -0.83 8.99 3.17
CA ILE A 20 -1.84 8.88 2.11
C ILE A 20 -2.32 7.44 1.98
N MET A 21 -1.41 6.45 2.02
CA MET A 21 -1.77 5.04 1.99
C MET A 21 -2.76 4.68 3.11
N LYS A 22 -2.50 5.14 4.35
CA LYS A 22 -3.41 4.91 5.48
C LYS A 22 -4.78 5.55 5.24
N LEU A 23 -4.82 6.79 4.77
CA LEU A 23 -6.08 7.49 4.48
C LEU A 23 -6.90 6.79 3.40
N ILE A 24 -6.27 6.35 2.32
CA ILE A 24 -6.94 5.58 1.24
C ILE A 24 -7.50 4.27 1.79
N THR A 25 -6.70 3.50 2.53
CA THR A 25 -7.17 2.22 3.07
C THR A 25 -8.30 2.38 4.09
N ASN A 26 -8.28 3.44 4.91
CA ASN A 26 -9.37 3.74 5.83
C ASN A 26 -10.64 4.12 5.07
N TYR A 27 -10.52 4.97 4.05
CA TYR A 27 -11.64 5.34 3.20
C TYR A 27 -12.28 4.11 2.51
N PHE A 28 -11.47 3.19 1.97
CA PHE A 28 -12.00 1.95 1.39
C PHE A 28 -12.70 1.06 2.41
N LYS A 29 -12.15 0.92 3.62
CA LYS A 29 -12.82 0.22 4.72
C LYS A 29 -14.18 0.85 5.07
N GLU A 30 -14.23 2.17 5.25
CA GLU A 30 -15.45 2.91 5.57
C GLU A 30 -16.52 2.79 4.48
N LYS A 31 -16.12 2.61 3.23
CA LYS A 31 -17.01 2.46 2.08
C LYS A 31 -17.33 1.00 1.74
N ASN A 32 -16.83 0.02 2.50
CA ASN A 32 -16.96 -1.41 2.20
C ASN A 32 -16.49 -1.75 0.77
N ILE A 33 -15.39 -1.14 0.33
CA ILE A 33 -14.73 -1.44 -0.94
C ILE A 33 -13.67 -2.51 -0.68
N ASP A 34 -13.71 -3.62 -1.41
CA ASP A 34 -12.66 -4.65 -1.33
C ASP A 34 -11.33 -4.13 -1.87
N PHE A 35 -10.26 -4.35 -1.12
CA PHE A 35 -8.90 -3.97 -1.52
C PHE A 35 -7.84 -4.87 -0.90
N ILE A 36 -6.67 -4.86 -1.53
CA ILE A 36 -5.43 -5.39 -0.97
C ILE A 36 -4.44 -4.24 -0.88
N SER A 37 -3.70 -4.13 0.23
CA SER A 37 -2.64 -3.14 0.38
C SER A 37 -1.30 -3.81 0.63
N THR A 38 -0.26 -3.30 -0.01
CA THR A 38 1.14 -3.76 0.13
C THR A 38 2.09 -2.56 0.03
N ARG A 39 3.34 -2.75 0.43
CA ARG A 39 4.42 -1.75 0.38
C ARG A 39 5.72 -2.41 -0.04
N GLU A 40 6.65 -1.63 -0.57
CA GLU A 40 8.01 -2.08 -0.91
C GLU A 40 9.08 -1.18 -0.26
N PRO A 41 10.25 -1.72 0.15
CA PRO A 41 10.48 -3.15 0.38
C PRO A 41 9.58 -3.68 1.51
N GLY A 42 9.02 -4.87 1.31
CA GLY A 42 8.03 -5.47 2.20
C GLY A 42 6.98 -6.30 1.45
N GLY A 43 5.90 -6.68 2.14
CA GLY A 43 4.73 -7.31 1.53
C GLY A 43 4.87 -8.80 1.17
N THR A 44 6.06 -9.37 1.34
CA THR A 44 6.34 -10.82 1.30
C THR A 44 7.31 -11.18 2.44
N PRO A 45 7.41 -12.45 2.89
CA PRO A 45 8.37 -12.82 3.92
C PRO A 45 9.81 -12.36 3.60
N ILE A 46 10.26 -12.61 2.35
CA ILE A 46 11.57 -12.18 1.86
C ILE A 46 11.67 -10.65 1.76
N GLY A 47 10.61 -9.97 1.30
CA GLY A 47 10.59 -8.51 1.21
C GLY A 47 10.68 -7.83 2.57
N GLU A 48 10.12 -8.42 3.63
CA GLU A 48 10.28 -7.91 5.00
C GLU A 48 11.70 -8.20 5.53
N GLU A 49 12.36 -9.29 5.14
CA GLU A 49 13.78 -9.52 5.49
C GLU A 49 14.70 -8.47 4.85
N ILE A 50 14.52 -8.18 3.55
CA ILE A 50 15.31 -7.18 2.81
C ILE A 50 15.18 -5.80 3.44
N ARG A 51 14.03 -5.47 4.02
CA ARG A 51 13.79 -4.18 4.67
C ARG A 51 14.73 -3.91 5.86
N HIS A 52 15.24 -4.95 6.51
CA HIS A 52 16.08 -4.84 7.70
C HIS A 52 17.59 -4.79 7.40
N ILE A 53 17.96 -4.91 6.12
CA ILE A 53 19.34 -4.82 5.62
C ILE A 53 19.62 -3.38 5.20
#